data_AF-A0A1M7NGG9-F1
#
_entry.id   AF-A0A1M7NGG9-F1
#
_cell.length_a   1.000
_cell.length_b   1.000
_cell.length_c   1.000
_cell.angle_alpha   90.00
_cell.angle_beta   90.00
_cell.angle_gamma   90.00
#
_symmetry.space_group_name_H-M   'P 1'
#
loop_
_entity.id
_entity.type
_entity.pdbx_description
1 polymer ?
#
loop_
_entity_poly.entity_id
_entity_poly.type
_entity_poly.pdbx_seq_one_letter_code
_entity_poly.pdbx_strand_id
1 'polypeptide(L)'
;MQYLPNILFAIALIAGISFFVMNIRKLYRNINLGKKIDRTDNKQERWKNMIKIALGQSKMVKRPISGFLHIVVYVGFIIINIEVLEIIIDGLFGTHRIFLGFLGDAFYGFLIGTFEILAFLVFLAVIIFWTRRNVANIKRFLSSEMKGWPKADGNMILYFEMVLMTLFIVMNATDTSFQQAGIGNPISQFVAPLFDGFTAETLHLIERAAWWIHILGILVFLNYLYYSKHLHILLAFPNTFFANLNPKGQFTNLESVTNEVKLMMDPDADPYAAPAEGAEEEVPEKFGASDVLDLNKVQLLNAYTCTECGRCTSSCPANLTGKKLSPRKIMMDTRDRLEEVGRNIDANGGAFKEDGKQLLNDYITPEELWACTSCNACVEECPVNIDPLSIIMDMRRYLVMEESAAPQELNSMMTNIENNGAPWPYNQQDRLNWANEE
;
A
#
# COMPACT_ATOMS: atom_id res chain seq x y z
N MET A 1 4.42 -33.01 -30.44
CA MET A 1 5.39 -32.88 -29.33
C MET A 1 6.22 -31.59 -29.41
N GLN A 2 6.60 -31.09 -30.59
CA GLN A 2 7.41 -29.87 -30.75
C GLN A 2 6.81 -28.59 -30.11
N TYR A 3 5.49 -28.42 -30.14
CA TYR A 3 4.80 -27.26 -29.55
C TYR A 3 4.26 -27.48 -28.14
N LEU A 4 4.50 -28.66 -27.54
CA LEU A 4 3.95 -28.98 -26.22
C LEU A 4 4.42 -27.97 -25.14
N PRO A 5 5.71 -27.59 -25.06
CA PRO A 5 6.17 -26.59 -24.09
C PRO A 5 5.48 -25.23 -24.28
N ASN A 6 5.32 -24.78 -25.52
CA ASN A 6 4.64 -23.51 -25.85
C ASN A 6 3.17 -23.51 -25.44
N ILE A 7 2.47 -24.61 -25.68
CA ILE A 7 1.06 -24.76 -25.30
C ILE A 7 0.93 -24.75 -23.77
N LEU A 8 1.79 -25.50 -23.07
CA LEU A 8 1.81 -25.49 -21.60
C LEU A 8 2.13 -24.10 -21.04
N PHE A 9 3.07 -23.38 -21.66
CA PHE A 9 3.41 -22.02 -21.30
C PHE A 9 2.23 -21.07 -21.48
N ALA A 10 1.56 -21.11 -22.64
CA ALA A 10 0.40 -20.29 -22.93
C ALA A 10 -0.75 -20.55 -21.95
N ILE A 11 -1.00 -21.82 -21.59
CA ILE A 11 -2.01 -22.18 -20.59
C ILE A 11 -1.66 -21.58 -19.22
N ALA A 12 -0.40 -21.74 -18.77
CA ALA A 12 0.05 -21.20 -17.49
C ALA A 12 -0.05 -19.67 -17.45
N LEU A 13 0.35 -18.99 -18.53
CA LEU A 13 0.28 -17.54 -18.66
C LEU A 13 -1.17 -17.04 -18.62
N ILE A 14 -2.07 -17.63 -19.41
CA ILE A 14 -3.49 -17.26 -19.43
C ILE A 14 -4.14 -17.51 -18.07
N ALA A 15 -3.87 -18.66 -17.44
CA ALA A 15 -4.41 -18.98 -16.12
C ALA A 15 -3.90 -17.99 -15.06
N GLY A 16 -2.59 -17.73 -15.04
CA GLY A 16 -1.95 -16.81 -14.09
C GLY A 16 -2.47 -15.37 -14.23
N ILE A 17 -2.57 -14.85 -15.46
CA ILE A 17 -3.11 -13.50 -15.72
C ILE A 17 -4.60 -13.43 -15.40
N SER A 18 -5.39 -14.44 -15.78
CA SER A 18 -6.83 -14.45 -15.52
C SER A 18 -7.14 -14.45 -14.02
N PHE A 19 -6.41 -15.24 -13.24
CA PHE A 19 -6.52 -15.24 -11.78
C PHE A 19 -6.13 -13.88 -11.17
N PHE A 20 -5.07 -13.26 -11.68
CA PHE A 20 -4.64 -11.94 -11.24
C PHE A 20 -5.70 -10.87 -11.52
N VAL A 21 -6.24 -10.84 -12.74
CA VAL A 21 -7.30 -9.90 -13.12
C VAL A 21 -8.55 -10.07 -12.25
N MET A 22 -8.93 -11.31 -11.92
CA MET A 22 -10.04 -11.58 -11.01
C MET A 22 -9.79 -10.98 -9.62
N ASN A 23 -8.59 -11.16 -9.06
CA ASN A 23 -8.22 -10.59 -7.77
C ASN A 23 -8.20 -9.06 -7.78
N ILE A 24 -7.66 -8.44 -8.84
CA ILE A 24 -7.69 -6.97 -8.99
C ILE A 24 -9.12 -6.43 -9.10
N ARG A 25 -10.05 -7.15 -9.74
CA ARG A 25 -11.48 -6.76 -9.77
C ARG A 25 -12.10 -6.76 -8.37
N LYS A 26 -11.76 -7.74 -7.53
CA LYS A 26 -12.20 -7.79 -6.12
C LYS A 26 -11.64 -6.62 -5.32
N LEU A 27 -10.34 -6.36 -5.46
CA LEU A 27 -9.67 -5.20 -4.84
C LEU A 27 -10.37 -3.89 -5.22
N TYR A 28 -10.60 -3.69 -6.52
CA TYR A 28 -11.26 -2.51 -7.06
C TYR A 28 -12.68 -2.37 -6.51
N ARG A 29 -13.48 -3.45 -6.49
CA ARG A 29 -14.80 -3.46 -5.88
C ARG A 29 -14.72 -3.01 -4.41
N ASN A 30 -13.85 -3.64 -3.62
CA ASN A 30 -13.75 -3.37 -2.19
C ASN A 30 -13.37 -1.90 -1.92
N ILE A 31 -12.43 -1.33 -2.68
CA ILE A 31 -12.07 0.10 -2.57
C ILE A 31 -13.27 1.00 -2.89
N ASN A 32 -14.12 0.61 -3.85
CA ASN A 32 -15.30 1.38 -4.25
C ASN A 32 -16.54 1.12 -3.37
N LEU A 33 -16.45 0.31 -2.32
CA LEU A 33 -17.48 0.24 -1.29
C LEU A 33 -17.53 1.53 -0.46
N GLY A 34 -16.41 2.23 -0.36
CA GLY A 34 -16.32 3.45 0.43
C GLY A 34 -17.05 4.63 -0.22
N LYS A 35 -17.47 5.58 0.63
CA LYS A 35 -18.14 6.81 0.22
C LYS A 35 -17.37 7.55 -0.88
N LYS A 36 -18.12 8.17 -1.80
CA LYS A 36 -17.54 8.98 -2.87
C LYS A 36 -16.90 10.22 -2.26
N ILE A 37 -15.71 10.55 -2.74
CA ILE A 37 -15.01 11.80 -2.45
C ILE A 37 -14.43 12.34 -3.74
N ASP A 38 -14.53 13.65 -3.94
CA ASP A 38 -13.86 14.31 -5.05
C ASP A 38 -12.39 14.57 -4.70
N ARG A 39 -11.51 14.01 -5.51
CA ARG A 39 -10.05 14.21 -5.49
C ARG A 39 -9.54 14.34 -6.93
N THR A 40 -10.37 14.91 -7.81
CA THR A 40 -10.04 15.15 -9.22
C THR A 40 -9.71 16.60 -9.52
N ASP A 41 -9.77 17.45 -8.50
CA ASP A 41 -9.28 18.82 -8.46
C ASP A 41 -7.75 18.88 -8.69
N ASN A 42 -7.23 20.05 -9.08
CA ASN A 42 -5.79 20.34 -9.13
C ASN A 42 -4.96 19.27 -9.86
N LYS A 43 -5.46 18.75 -11.00
CA LYS A 43 -4.89 17.60 -11.73
C LYS A 43 -3.38 17.72 -11.96
N GLN A 44 -2.88 18.90 -12.32
CA GLN A 44 -1.46 19.13 -12.56
C GLN A 44 -0.61 18.88 -11.30
N GLU A 45 -1.02 19.41 -10.15
CA GLU A 45 -0.30 19.19 -8.88
C GLU A 45 -0.41 17.74 -8.41
N ARG A 46 -1.53 17.05 -8.67
CA ARG A 46 -1.68 15.61 -8.37
C ARG A 46 -0.73 14.74 -9.19
N TRP A 47 -0.64 14.99 -10.51
CA TRP A 47 0.33 14.31 -11.38
C TRP A 47 1.76 14.57 -10.93
N LYS A 48 2.09 15.82 -10.64
CA LYS A 48 3.42 16.21 -10.12
C LYS A 48 3.74 15.51 -8.80
N ASN A 49 2.76 15.41 -7.88
CA ASN A 49 2.90 14.70 -6.62
C ASN A 49 3.16 13.20 -6.83
N MET A 50 2.37 12.56 -7.70
CA MET A 50 2.55 11.15 -8.05
C MET A 50 3.93 10.90 -8.67
N ILE A 51 4.33 11.67 -9.68
CA ILE A 51 5.64 11.54 -10.33
C ILE A 51 6.76 11.74 -9.31
N LYS A 52 6.69 12.79 -8.48
CA LYS A 52 7.73 13.10 -7.48
C LYS A 52 7.91 11.99 -6.43
N ILE A 53 6.85 11.27 -6.10
CA ILE A 53 6.86 10.30 -5.00
C ILE A 53 6.96 8.87 -5.53
N ALA A 54 6.06 8.44 -6.41
CA ALA A 54 6.04 7.09 -6.96
C ALA A 54 7.24 6.83 -7.90
N LEU A 55 7.53 7.75 -8.83
CA LEU A 55 8.67 7.61 -9.74
C LEU A 55 9.97 8.17 -9.14
N GLY A 56 9.90 9.34 -8.52
CA GLY A 56 11.06 10.05 -7.98
C GLY A 56 11.56 9.56 -6.62
N GLN A 57 10.82 8.68 -5.93
CA GLN A 57 11.21 8.07 -4.63
C GLN A 57 11.60 9.07 -3.53
N SER A 58 11.15 10.34 -3.64
CA SER A 58 11.63 11.47 -2.82
C SER A 58 11.42 11.32 -1.31
N LYS A 59 10.33 10.65 -0.88
CA LYS A 59 10.08 10.35 0.55
C LYS A 59 10.87 9.13 1.05
N MET A 60 11.25 8.21 0.15
CA MET A 60 11.94 6.98 0.55
C MET A 60 13.40 7.27 0.96
N VAL A 61 14.07 8.18 0.25
CA VAL A 61 15.47 8.60 0.50
C VAL A 61 15.69 9.39 1.79
N LYS A 62 14.63 9.83 2.48
CA LYS A 62 14.74 10.43 3.84
C LYS A 62 15.51 9.54 4.84
N ARG A 63 15.56 8.22 4.61
CA ARG A 63 16.45 7.30 5.34
C ARG A 63 17.50 6.76 4.37
N PRO A 64 18.74 7.28 4.36
CA PRO A 64 19.67 7.12 3.23
C PRO A 64 19.99 5.66 2.90
N ILE A 65 20.34 4.84 3.90
CA ILE A 65 20.69 3.43 3.67
C ILE A 65 19.51 2.64 3.09
N SER A 66 18.33 2.74 3.73
CA SER A 66 17.14 2.03 3.26
C SER A 66 16.62 2.57 1.93
N GLY A 67 16.80 3.87 1.67
CA GLY A 67 16.40 4.51 0.43
C GLY A 67 17.28 4.08 -0.74
N PHE A 68 18.61 4.06 -0.55
CA PHE A 68 19.55 3.59 -1.55
C PHE A 68 19.27 2.15 -1.97
N LEU A 69 19.17 1.23 -1.01
CA LEU A 69 18.86 -0.17 -1.30
C LEU A 69 17.52 -0.34 -2.02
N HIS A 70 16.51 0.46 -1.64
CA HIS A 70 15.21 0.41 -2.31
C HIS A 70 15.27 0.97 -3.73
N ILE A 71 16.08 2.00 -4.00
CA ILE A 71 16.30 2.52 -5.36
C ILE A 71 16.93 1.45 -6.24
N VAL A 72 17.93 0.70 -5.72
CA VAL A 72 18.52 -0.42 -6.45
C VAL A 72 17.46 -1.45 -6.83
N VAL A 73 16.63 -1.86 -5.86
CA VAL A 73 15.52 -2.80 -6.12
C VAL A 73 14.51 -2.23 -7.11
N TYR A 74 14.14 -0.95 -6.97
CA TYR A 74 13.17 -0.28 -7.84
C TYR A 74 13.65 -0.16 -9.28
N VAL A 75 14.89 0.30 -9.49
CA VAL A 75 15.50 0.42 -10.82
C VAL A 75 15.69 -0.96 -11.44
N GLY A 76 16.20 -1.92 -10.66
CA GLY A 76 16.30 -3.32 -11.08
C GLY A 76 14.96 -3.87 -11.53
N PHE A 77 13.91 -3.71 -10.73
CA PHE A 77 12.56 -4.15 -11.08
C PHE A 77 12.08 -3.53 -12.39
N ILE A 78 12.14 -2.20 -12.56
CA ILE A 78 11.66 -1.54 -13.79
C ILE A 78 12.41 -2.02 -15.04
N ILE A 79 13.74 -2.10 -14.94
CA ILE A 79 14.58 -2.40 -16.09
C ILE A 79 14.49 -3.88 -16.46
N ILE A 80 14.52 -4.79 -15.47
CA ILE A 80 14.44 -6.26 -15.69
C ILE A 80 13.07 -6.68 -16.24
N ASN A 81 12.00 -5.89 -16.05
CA ASN A 81 10.69 -6.19 -16.67
C ASN A 81 10.77 -6.20 -18.22
N ILE A 82 11.73 -5.50 -18.83
CA ILE A 82 11.98 -5.57 -20.29
C ILE A 82 12.47 -6.98 -20.68
N GLU A 83 13.27 -7.61 -19.83
CA GLU A 83 13.73 -8.99 -20.03
C GLU A 83 12.62 -10.01 -19.77
N VAL A 84 11.77 -9.77 -18.76
CA VAL A 84 10.59 -10.60 -18.54
C VAL A 84 9.70 -10.63 -19.78
N LEU A 85 9.60 -9.51 -20.52
CA LEU A 85 8.91 -9.49 -21.80
C LEU A 85 9.59 -10.39 -22.84
N GLU A 86 10.92 -10.39 -22.94
CA GLU A 86 11.67 -11.32 -23.80
C GLU A 86 11.39 -12.77 -23.42
N ILE A 87 11.49 -13.12 -22.14
CA ILE A 87 11.21 -14.46 -21.60
C ILE A 87 9.78 -14.92 -21.96
N ILE A 88 8.79 -14.05 -21.85
CA ILE A 88 7.40 -14.37 -22.20
C ILE A 88 7.26 -14.64 -23.71
N ILE A 89 7.89 -13.82 -24.55
CA ILE A 89 7.84 -13.99 -26.01
C ILE A 89 8.53 -15.30 -26.40
N ASP A 90 9.72 -15.57 -25.85
CA ASP A 90 10.44 -16.82 -26.05
C ASP A 90 9.64 -18.05 -25.63
N GLY A 91 8.94 -17.97 -24.50
CA GLY A 91 8.03 -19.04 -24.05
C GLY A 91 6.85 -19.29 -24.98
N LEU A 92 6.25 -18.22 -25.53
CA LEU A 92 5.11 -18.34 -26.44
C LEU A 92 5.51 -18.88 -27.81
N PHE A 93 6.60 -18.38 -28.40
CA PHE A 93 6.99 -18.69 -29.77
C PHE A 93 8.07 -19.77 -29.89
N GLY A 94 8.67 -20.20 -28.76
CA GLY A 94 9.72 -21.22 -28.75
C GLY A 94 11.03 -20.68 -29.30
N THR A 95 11.21 -19.36 -29.23
CA THR A 95 12.45 -18.68 -29.59
C THR A 95 13.41 -18.67 -28.41
N HIS A 96 14.64 -18.24 -28.66
CA HIS A 96 15.65 -18.05 -27.63
C HIS A 96 16.35 -16.72 -27.90
N ARG A 97 16.23 -15.77 -26.95
CA ARG A 97 16.81 -14.43 -27.03
C ARG A 97 16.35 -13.69 -28.30
N ILE A 98 15.04 -13.64 -28.53
CA ILE A 98 14.46 -13.08 -29.77
C ILE A 98 14.93 -11.64 -30.08
N PHE A 99 15.23 -10.82 -29.06
CA PHE A 99 15.67 -9.45 -29.29
C PHE A 99 17.12 -9.36 -29.80
N LEU A 100 17.93 -10.41 -29.67
CA LEU A 100 19.30 -10.44 -30.20
C LEU A 100 19.34 -10.12 -31.69
N GLY A 101 18.50 -10.78 -32.48
CA GLY A 101 18.45 -10.59 -33.94
C GLY A 101 17.96 -9.21 -34.39
N PHE A 102 17.18 -8.52 -33.54
CA PHE A 102 16.62 -7.20 -33.86
C PHE A 102 17.51 -6.03 -33.39
N LEU A 103 18.14 -6.18 -32.23
CA LEU A 103 18.93 -5.14 -31.58
C LEU A 103 20.42 -5.15 -31.96
N GLY A 104 20.90 -6.29 -32.46
CA GLY A 104 22.31 -6.52 -32.75
C GLY A 104 23.15 -6.78 -31.49
N ASP A 105 24.27 -7.49 -31.68
CA ASP A 105 25.06 -8.06 -30.58
C ASP A 105 25.55 -7.01 -29.57
N ALA A 106 25.97 -5.83 -30.03
CA ALA A 106 26.53 -4.80 -29.16
C ALA A 106 25.48 -4.20 -28.21
N PHE A 107 24.30 -3.83 -28.71
CA PHE A 107 23.25 -3.23 -27.90
C PHE A 107 22.55 -4.27 -27.03
N TYR A 108 22.31 -5.47 -27.57
CA TYR A 108 21.77 -6.59 -26.80
C TYR A 108 22.71 -6.99 -25.65
N GLY A 109 24.01 -7.10 -25.92
CA GLY A 109 25.02 -7.38 -24.90
C GLY A 109 25.08 -6.34 -23.79
N PHE A 110 25.01 -5.05 -24.13
CA PHE A 110 24.92 -3.97 -23.14
C PHE A 110 23.64 -4.09 -22.29
N LEU A 111 22.51 -4.39 -22.92
CA LEU A 111 21.22 -4.52 -22.27
C LEU A 111 21.19 -5.70 -21.29
N ILE A 112 21.54 -6.91 -21.74
CA ILE A 112 21.60 -8.11 -20.88
C ILE A 112 22.68 -7.95 -19.81
N GLY A 113 23.85 -7.39 -20.14
CA GLY A 113 24.88 -7.12 -19.15
C GLY A 113 24.40 -6.16 -18.04
N THR A 114 23.57 -5.18 -18.40
CA THR A 114 22.92 -4.29 -17.43
C THR A 114 21.93 -5.07 -16.56
N PHE A 115 21.13 -5.97 -17.15
CA PHE A 115 20.19 -6.81 -16.39
C PHE A 115 20.91 -7.73 -15.42
N GLU A 116 22.03 -8.35 -15.81
CA GLU A 116 22.83 -9.20 -14.92
C GLU A 116 23.38 -8.43 -13.72
N ILE A 117 23.97 -7.25 -13.97
CA ILE A 117 24.49 -6.39 -12.90
C ILE A 117 23.36 -5.99 -11.97
N LEU A 118 22.21 -5.57 -12.50
CA LEU A 118 21.06 -5.18 -11.68
C LEU A 118 20.49 -6.38 -10.90
N ALA A 119 20.36 -7.56 -11.50
CA ALA A 119 19.88 -8.76 -10.82
C ALA A 119 20.79 -9.14 -9.64
N PHE A 120 22.11 -9.04 -9.83
CA PHE A 120 23.07 -9.25 -8.74
C PHE A 120 22.95 -8.19 -7.64
N LEU A 121 22.85 -6.91 -8.01
CA LEU A 121 22.68 -5.82 -7.04
C LEU A 121 21.35 -5.93 -6.26
N VAL A 122 20.27 -6.34 -6.93
CA VAL A 122 18.98 -6.63 -6.31
C VAL A 122 19.14 -7.79 -5.32
N PHE A 123 19.77 -8.89 -5.74
CA PHE A 123 20.03 -10.04 -4.86
C PHE A 123 20.78 -9.64 -3.59
N LEU A 124 21.86 -8.84 -3.71
CA LEU A 124 22.59 -8.31 -2.56
C LEU A 124 21.71 -7.39 -1.69
N ALA A 125 20.94 -6.49 -2.30
CA ALA A 125 20.06 -5.57 -1.56
C ALA A 125 18.99 -6.33 -0.75
N VAL A 126 18.43 -7.39 -1.33
CA VAL A 126 17.41 -8.23 -0.68
C VAL A 126 18.02 -9.05 0.46
N ILE A 127 19.25 -9.57 0.33
CA ILE A 127 19.98 -10.19 1.44
C ILE A 127 20.19 -9.20 2.60
N ILE A 128 20.56 -7.96 2.29
CA ILE A 128 20.74 -6.91 3.31
C ILE A 128 19.40 -6.59 3.97
N PHE A 129 18.30 -6.48 3.21
CA PHE A 129 16.96 -6.27 3.76
C PHE A 129 16.51 -7.44 4.64
N TRP A 130 16.74 -8.68 4.21
CA TRP A 130 16.44 -9.88 4.97
C TRP A 130 17.17 -9.89 6.30
N THR A 131 18.48 -9.66 6.27
CA THR A 131 19.34 -9.64 7.46
C THR A 131 18.91 -8.53 8.40
N ARG A 132 18.71 -7.31 7.88
CA ARG A 132 18.25 -6.16 8.67
C ARG A 132 16.88 -6.40 9.31
N ARG A 133 15.99 -7.14 8.64
CA ARG A 133 14.65 -7.44 9.14
C ARG A 133 14.67 -8.50 10.24
N ASN A 134 15.48 -9.55 10.08
CA ASN A 134 15.45 -10.72 10.97
C ASN A 134 16.52 -10.71 12.07
N VAL A 135 17.62 -9.97 11.89
CA VAL A 135 18.77 -9.98 12.82
C VAL A 135 18.91 -8.65 13.57
N ALA A 136 18.68 -7.50 12.94
CA ALA A 136 19.01 -6.19 13.53
C ALA A 136 18.03 -5.68 14.62
N ASN A 137 17.07 -6.50 15.08
CA ASN A 137 16.17 -6.22 16.22
C ASN A 137 15.54 -4.82 16.24
N ILE A 138 15.07 -4.35 15.08
CA ILE A 138 14.50 -3.00 14.95
C ILE A 138 13.14 -2.92 15.64
N LYS A 139 13.00 -2.04 16.64
CA LYS A 139 11.78 -1.89 17.49
C LYS A 139 10.46 -1.93 16.72
N ARG A 140 10.31 -1.16 15.63
CA ARG A 140 9.06 -1.11 14.83
C ARG A 140 8.70 -2.43 14.11
N PHE A 141 9.62 -3.38 14.02
CA PHE A 141 9.39 -4.73 13.48
C PHE A 141 9.17 -5.78 14.58
N LEU A 142 9.37 -5.40 15.84
CA LEU A 142 9.16 -6.26 17.02
C LEU A 142 7.85 -5.95 17.76
N SER A 143 7.10 -4.96 17.30
CA SER A 143 5.84 -4.54 17.92
C SER A 143 4.77 -5.64 17.77
N SER A 144 3.74 -5.60 18.62
CA SER A 144 2.74 -6.66 18.74
C SER A 144 1.98 -6.93 17.45
N GLU A 145 1.65 -5.90 16.68
CA GLU A 145 0.92 -6.00 15.41
C GLU A 145 1.74 -6.65 14.29
N MET A 146 3.06 -6.80 14.46
CA MET A 146 3.92 -7.45 13.47
C MET A 146 4.04 -8.97 13.68
N LYS A 147 3.45 -9.53 14.74
CA LYS A 147 3.50 -10.98 15.00
C LYS A 147 2.65 -11.75 13.98
N GLY A 148 3.10 -12.94 13.57
CA GLY A 148 2.37 -13.80 12.64
C GLY A 148 2.51 -13.37 11.17
N TRP A 149 1.38 -13.23 10.48
CA TRP A 149 1.31 -12.99 9.03
C TRP A 149 2.12 -11.77 8.55
N PRO A 150 2.03 -10.58 9.16
CA PRO A 150 2.81 -9.41 8.72
C PRO A 150 4.32 -9.63 8.72
N LYS A 151 4.86 -10.42 9.67
CA LYS A 151 6.29 -10.78 9.66
C LYS A 151 6.58 -11.76 8.52
N ALA A 152 5.80 -12.84 8.44
CA ALA A 152 5.95 -13.91 7.47
C ALA A 152 5.84 -13.41 6.03
N ASP A 153 4.85 -12.58 5.70
CA ASP A 153 4.64 -12.00 4.38
C ASP A 153 5.87 -11.22 3.90
N GLY A 154 6.42 -10.35 4.76
CA GLY A 154 7.63 -9.58 4.42
C GLY A 154 8.87 -10.46 4.23
N ASN A 155 8.95 -11.61 4.88
CA ASN A 155 10.01 -12.58 4.63
C ASN A 155 9.74 -13.35 3.34
N MET A 156 8.50 -13.78 3.10
CA MET A 156 8.13 -14.51 1.88
C MET A 156 8.45 -13.72 0.62
N ILE A 157 8.15 -12.41 0.59
CA ILE A 157 8.52 -11.52 -0.51
C ILE A 157 10.03 -11.56 -0.78
N LEU A 158 10.84 -11.30 0.26
CA LEU A 158 12.29 -11.26 0.11
C LEU A 158 12.85 -12.63 -0.30
N TYR A 159 12.22 -13.72 0.15
CA TYR A 159 12.57 -15.08 -0.27
C TYR A 159 12.28 -15.29 -1.77
N PHE A 160 11.08 -14.92 -2.24
CA PHE A 160 10.74 -14.96 -3.67
C PHE A 160 11.75 -14.17 -4.51
N GLU A 161 12.04 -12.93 -4.11
CA GLU A 161 13.01 -12.07 -4.81
C GLU A 161 14.41 -12.72 -4.87
N MET A 162 14.92 -13.29 -3.77
CA MET A 162 16.20 -14.00 -3.77
C MET A 162 16.21 -15.23 -4.68
N VAL A 163 15.16 -16.04 -4.63
CA VAL A 163 15.03 -17.25 -5.47
C VAL A 163 14.95 -16.86 -6.94
N LEU A 164 14.14 -15.88 -7.31
CA LEU A 164 13.99 -15.45 -8.70
C LEU A 164 15.30 -14.88 -9.25
N MET A 165 16.00 -14.01 -8.51
CA MET A 165 17.29 -13.48 -8.97
C MET A 165 18.36 -14.58 -9.07
N THR A 166 18.32 -15.59 -8.20
CA THR A 166 19.24 -16.74 -8.28
C THR A 166 18.95 -17.58 -9.52
N LEU A 167 17.68 -17.93 -9.76
CA LEU A 167 17.27 -18.70 -10.95
C LEU A 167 17.64 -17.97 -12.24
N PHE A 168 17.47 -16.64 -12.25
CA PHE A 168 17.85 -15.79 -13.37
C PHE A 168 19.35 -15.88 -13.68
N ILE A 169 20.22 -15.72 -12.67
CA ILE A 169 21.68 -15.82 -12.84
C ILE A 169 22.10 -17.24 -13.22
N VAL A 170 21.48 -18.27 -12.63
CA VAL A 170 21.78 -19.70 -12.93
C VAL A 170 21.37 -20.04 -14.36
N MET A 171 20.20 -19.58 -14.81
CA MET A 171 19.73 -19.75 -16.19
C MET A 171 20.75 -19.18 -17.18
N ASN A 172 21.23 -17.96 -16.97
CA ASN A 172 22.27 -17.36 -17.80
C ASN A 172 23.61 -18.10 -17.69
N ALA A 173 24.03 -18.51 -16.49
CA ALA A 173 25.30 -19.21 -16.27
C ALA A 173 25.36 -20.59 -16.95
N THR A 174 24.20 -21.24 -17.13
CA THR A 174 24.10 -22.57 -17.74
C THR A 174 23.69 -22.55 -19.22
N ASP A 175 23.33 -21.37 -19.76
CA ASP A 175 23.16 -21.14 -21.19
C ASP A 175 24.53 -21.13 -21.89
N THR A 176 24.95 -22.31 -22.36
CA THR A 176 26.25 -22.51 -23.04
C THR A 176 26.44 -21.61 -24.26
N SER A 177 25.38 -21.32 -25.01
CA SER A 177 25.46 -20.48 -26.21
C SER A 177 25.76 -19.02 -25.84
N PHE A 178 25.13 -18.54 -24.77
CA PHE A 178 25.36 -17.21 -24.22
C PHE A 178 26.75 -17.07 -23.57
N GLN A 179 27.19 -18.06 -22.79
CA GLN A 179 28.52 -18.05 -22.18
C GLN A 179 29.64 -18.10 -23.23
N GLN A 180 29.47 -18.85 -24.32
CA GLN A 180 30.44 -18.91 -25.42
C GLN A 180 30.47 -17.61 -26.23
N ALA A 181 29.34 -16.93 -26.40
CA ALA A 181 29.28 -15.64 -27.07
C ALA A 181 30.10 -14.57 -26.32
N GLY A 182 30.20 -14.67 -24.99
CA GLY A 182 31.03 -13.76 -24.16
C GLY A 182 30.56 -12.30 -24.18
N ILE A 183 29.30 -12.07 -24.56
CA ILE A 183 28.70 -10.76 -24.74
C ILE A 183 27.50 -10.65 -23.80
N GLY A 184 27.59 -9.76 -22.81
CA GLY A 184 26.50 -9.48 -21.88
C GLY A 184 26.42 -10.40 -20.66
N ASN A 185 27.44 -11.21 -20.38
CA ASN A 185 27.54 -12.10 -19.22
C ASN A 185 28.48 -11.59 -18.07
N PRO A 186 28.45 -10.30 -17.66
CA PRO A 186 29.40 -9.77 -16.70
C PRO A 186 29.31 -10.43 -15.31
N ILE A 187 28.19 -11.04 -14.94
CA ILE A 187 28.01 -11.69 -13.63
C ILE A 187 27.98 -13.20 -13.79
N SER A 188 27.17 -13.74 -14.71
CA SER A 188 26.97 -15.18 -14.83
C SER A 188 28.25 -15.93 -15.21
N GLN A 189 29.21 -15.27 -15.86
CA GLN A 189 30.55 -15.83 -16.12
C GLN A 189 31.29 -16.29 -14.86
N PHE A 190 31.01 -15.69 -13.70
CA PHE A 190 31.63 -16.08 -12.42
C PHE A 190 30.90 -17.23 -11.75
N VAL A 191 29.66 -17.50 -12.17
CA VAL A 191 28.82 -18.58 -11.67
C VAL A 191 28.96 -19.83 -12.55
N ALA A 192 29.19 -19.65 -13.85
CA ALA A 192 29.37 -20.73 -14.83
C ALA A 192 30.41 -21.80 -14.39
N PRO A 193 31.58 -21.46 -13.81
CA PRO A 193 32.55 -22.45 -13.36
C PRO A 193 32.06 -23.42 -12.28
N LEU A 194 30.97 -23.09 -11.56
CA LEU A 194 30.35 -24.01 -10.60
C LEU A 194 29.75 -25.25 -11.28
N PHE A 195 29.54 -25.19 -12.59
CA PHE A 195 29.00 -26.29 -13.40
C PHE A 195 30.06 -26.94 -14.29
N ASP A 196 31.35 -26.66 -14.06
CA ASP A 196 32.43 -27.29 -14.80
C ASP A 196 32.40 -28.82 -14.63
N GLY A 197 32.58 -29.54 -15.74
CA GLY A 197 32.51 -31.00 -15.78
C GLY A 197 31.11 -31.58 -16.03
N PHE A 198 30.08 -30.74 -16.12
CA PHE A 198 28.74 -31.17 -16.50
C PHE A 198 28.66 -31.37 -18.03
N THR A 199 27.84 -32.32 -18.49
CA THR A 199 27.61 -32.52 -19.92
C THR A 199 26.72 -31.39 -20.48
N ALA A 200 26.81 -31.14 -21.78
CA ALA A 200 25.97 -30.14 -22.45
C ALA A 200 24.46 -30.42 -22.27
N GLU A 201 24.06 -31.69 -22.22
CA GLU A 201 22.69 -32.11 -21.95
C GLU A 201 22.24 -31.72 -20.53
N THR A 202 23.08 -31.96 -19.52
CA THR A 202 22.78 -31.57 -18.14
C THR A 202 22.71 -30.05 -17.98
N LEU A 203 23.61 -29.30 -18.63
CA LEU A 203 23.57 -27.83 -18.61
C LEU A 203 22.28 -27.30 -19.23
N HIS A 204 21.87 -27.84 -20.38
CA HIS A 204 20.61 -27.48 -21.02
C HIS A 204 19.40 -27.82 -20.13
N LEU A 205 19.42 -28.95 -19.43
CA LEU A 205 18.35 -29.31 -18.49
C LEU A 205 18.27 -28.32 -17.33
N ILE A 206 19.40 -27.90 -16.76
CA ILE A 206 19.45 -26.92 -15.67
C ILE A 206 18.95 -25.56 -16.16
N GLU A 207 19.41 -25.10 -17.33
CA GLU A 207 18.95 -23.86 -17.96
C GLU A 207 17.43 -23.86 -18.13
N ARG A 208 16.87 -24.93 -18.73
CA ARG A 208 15.42 -25.03 -18.94
C ARG A 208 14.64 -25.15 -17.65
N ALA A 209 15.14 -25.88 -16.66
CA ALA A 209 14.51 -25.97 -15.35
C ALA A 209 14.51 -24.61 -14.65
N ALA A 210 15.64 -23.89 -14.67
CA ALA A 210 15.75 -22.55 -14.10
C ALA A 210 14.79 -21.57 -14.78
N TRP A 211 14.73 -21.60 -16.11
CA TRP A 211 13.79 -20.80 -16.90
C TRP A 211 12.33 -21.06 -16.52
N TRP A 212 11.92 -22.34 -16.47
CA TRP A 212 10.53 -22.72 -16.12
C TRP A 212 10.17 -22.37 -14.69
N ILE A 213 11.03 -22.68 -13.72
CA ILE A 213 10.79 -22.35 -12.31
C ILE A 213 10.76 -20.83 -12.13
N HIS A 214 11.61 -20.08 -12.84
CA HIS A 214 11.63 -18.63 -12.79
C HIS A 214 10.32 -18.02 -13.29
N ILE A 215 9.87 -18.37 -14.51
CA ILE A 215 8.68 -17.75 -15.09
C ILE A 215 7.38 -18.20 -14.40
N LEU A 216 7.28 -19.47 -13.98
CA LEU A 216 6.17 -19.93 -13.14
C LEU A 216 6.22 -19.26 -11.76
N GLY A 217 7.41 -19.06 -11.20
CA GLY A 217 7.64 -18.32 -9.97
C GLY A 217 7.17 -16.86 -10.07
N ILE A 218 7.43 -16.19 -11.20
CA ILE A 218 6.90 -14.84 -11.48
C ILE A 218 5.37 -14.86 -11.52
N LEU A 219 4.74 -15.82 -12.20
CA LEU A 219 3.27 -15.92 -12.27
C LEU A 219 2.63 -16.20 -10.90
N VAL A 220 3.28 -17.01 -10.07
CA VAL A 220 2.87 -17.25 -8.68
C VAL A 220 3.02 -15.97 -7.86
N PHE A 221 4.17 -15.29 -7.95
CA PHE A 221 4.43 -14.06 -7.21
C PHE A 221 3.48 -12.93 -7.63
N LEU A 222 3.16 -12.81 -8.92
CA LEU A 222 2.15 -11.88 -9.45
C LEU A 222 0.80 -12.04 -8.75
N ASN A 223 0.36 -13.28 -8.53
CA ASN A 223 -0.90 -13.57 -7.86
C ASN A 223 -0.81 -13.45 -6.34
N TYR A 224 0.38 -13.69 -5.78
CA TYR A 224 0.66 -13.44 -4.37
C TYR A 224 0.56 -11.96 -4.01
N LEU A 225 0.83 -11.03 -4.95
CA LEU A 225 0.74 -9.58 -4.72
C LEU A 225 -0.57 -9.15 -4.04
N TYR A 226 -1.70 -9.71 -4.48
CA TYR A 226 -3.02 -9.34 -3.95
C TYR A 226 -3.16 -9.58 -2.43
N TYR A 227 -2.52 -10.64 -1.91
CA TYR A 227 -2.60 -11.03 -0.49
C TYR A 227 -1.45 -10.46 0.36
N SER A 228 -0.60 -9.64 -0.24
CA SER A 228 0.70 -9.27 0.32
C SER A 228 0.86 -7.76 0.42
N LYS A 229 1.70 -7.31 1.36
CA LYS A 229 2.12 -5.89 1.41
C LYS A 229 2.89 -5.44 0.15
N HIS A 230 3.33 -6.37 -0.70
CA HIS A 230 3.97 -6.02 -1.97
C HIS A 230 2.98 -5.39 -2.98
N LEU A 231 1.66 -5.49 -2.74
CA LEU A 231 0.62 -4.80 -3.52
C LEU A 231 0.88 -3.29 -3.71
N HIS A 232 1.65 -2.69 -2.80
CA HIS A 232 2.05 -1.28 -2.88
C HIS A 232 2.74 -0.92 -4.21
N ILE A 233 3.42 -1.86 -4.90
CA ILE A 233 4.05 -1.56 -6.19
C ILE A 233 3.01 -1.14 -7.25
N LEU A 234 1.76 -1.58 -7.11
CA LEU A 234 0.66 -1.21 -7.98
C LEU A 234 -0.09 0.00 -7.43
N LEU A 235 -0.46 -0.05 -6.15
CA LEU A 235 -1.36 0.96 -5.56
C LEU A 235 -0.67 2.25 -5.15
N ALA A 236 0.66 2.29 -5.01
CA ALA A 236 1.37 3.53 -4.68
C ALA A 236 1.12 4.64 -5.73
N PHE A 237 0.95 4.28 -7.00
CA PHE A 237 0.64 5.23 -8.08
C PHE A 237 -0.71 5.92 -7.88
N PRO A 238 -1.87 5.22 -7.91
CA PRO A 238 -3.15 5.87 -7.68
C PRO A 238 -3.24 6.50 -6.28
N ASN A 239 -2.63 5.90 -5.26
CA ASN A 239 -2.67 6.46 -3.90
C ASN A 239 -1.98 7.82 -3.81
N THR A 240 -0.78 7.95 -4.39
CA THR A 240 -0.06 9.24 -4.38
C THR A 240 -0.73 10.28 -5.27
N PHE A 241 -1.44 9.88 -6.33
CA PHE A 241 -2.26 10.77 -7.13
C PHE A 241 -3.47 11.32 -6.34
N PHE A 242 -4.21 10.45 -5.64
CA PHE A 242 -5.38 10.83 -4.84
C PHE A 242 -5.07 11.36 -3.44
N ALA A 243 -3.79 11.50 -3.10
CA ALA A 243 -3.33 12.02 -1.81
C ALA A 243 -3.96 13.38 -1.47
N ASN A 244 -4.07 13.66 -0.17
CA ASN A 244 -4.56 14.94 0.33
C ASN A 244 -3.50 16.04 0.11
N LEU A 245 -3.81 17.00 -0.78
CA LEU A 245 -2.97 18.15 -1.13
C LEU A 245 -3.14 19.35 -0.21
N ASN A 246 -4.18 19.36 0.63
CA ASN A 246 -4.41 20.42 1.60
C ASN A 246 -3.28 20.48 2.64
N PRO A 247 -3.08 21.64 3.28
CA PRO A 247 -2.22 21.78 4.44
C PRO A 247 -2.37 20.63 5.43
N LYS A 248 -1.23 20.08 5.87
CA LYS A 248 -1.19 18.97 6.82
C LYS A 248 -1.84 19.40 8.13
N GLY A 249 -2.74 18.56 8.64
CA GLY A 249 -3.54 18.86 9.84
C GLY A 249 -4.83 19.64 9.58
N GLN A 250 -5.10 20.10 8.35
CA GLN A 250 -6.39 20.68 8.02
C GLN A 250 -7.48 19.60 8.03
N PHE A 251 -8.48 19.78 8.88
CA PHE A 251 -9.67 18.92 8.94
C PHE A 251 -10.76 19.42 8.00
N THR A 252 -11.57 18.49 7.53
CA THR A 252 -12.81 18.79 6.80
C THR A 252 -13.92 19.12 7.79
N ASN A 253 -14.87 19.94 7.36
CA ASN A 253 -16.16 20.05 8.04
C ASN A 253 -17.12 19.02 7.45
N LEU A 254 -18.13 18.62 8.22
CA LEU A 254 -19.21 17.78 7.70
C LEU A 254 -20.15 18.69 6.91
N GLU A 255 -20.35 18.35 5.64
CA GLU A 255 -21.16 19.15 4.73
C GLU A 255 -22.63 19.19 5.18
N SER A 256 -23.16 18.06 5.64
CA SER A 256 -24.50 17.95 6.24
C SER A 256 -24.69 18.94 7.39
N VAL A 257 -23.78 18.93 8.38
CA VAL A 257 -23.82 19.87 9.52
C VAL A 257 -23.63 21.32 9.04
N THR A 258 -22.76 21.55 8.07
CA THR A 258 -22.53 22.91 7.54
C THR A 258 -23.77 23.46 6.85
N ASN A 259 -24.51 22.62 6.13
CA ASN A 259 -25.75 23.01 5.45
C ASN A 259 -26.86 23.28 6.46
N GLU A 260 -26.99 22.44 7.49
CA GLU A 260 -27.94 22.65 8.59
C GLU A 260 -27.67 23.97 9.34
N VAL A 261 -26.41 24.23 9.71
CA VAL A 261 -26.04 25.49 10.36
C VAL A 261 -26.31 26.69 9.47
N LYS A 262 -26.04 26.60 8.16
CA LYS A 262 -26.37 27.68 7.22
C LYS A 262 -27.87 27.94 7.14
N LEU A 263 -28.68 26.88 7.15
CA LEU A 263 -30.14 26.98 7.17
C LEU A 263 -30.63 27.66 8.45
N MET A 264 -30.07 27.29 9.61
CA MET A 264 -30.39 27.93 10.90
C MET A 264 -29.96 29.41 10.97
N MET A 265 -28.92 29.79 10.22
CA MET A 265 -28.40 31.17 10.16
C MET A 265 -29.06 32.02 9.06
N ASP A 266 -29.85 31.41 8.17
CA ASP A 266 -30.54 32.12 7.10
C ASP A 266 -31.82 32.77 7.65
N PRO A 267 -31.90 34.11 7.73
CA PRO A 267 -33.07 34.80 8.25
C PRO A 267 -34.31 34.64 7.36
N ASP A 268 -34.12 34.23 6.10
CA ASP A 268 -35.19 34.04 5.12
C ASP A 268 -35.62 32.56 5.00
N ALA A 269 -34.94 31.64 5.70
CA ALA A 269 -35.33 30.23 5.71
C ALA A 269 -36.61 30.01 6.52
N ASP A 270 -37.57 29.28 5.96
CA ASP A 270 -38.76 28.81 6.66
C ASP A 270 -38.49 27.42 7.28
N PRO A 271 -38.23 27.31 8.60
CA PRO A 271 -37.94 26.04 9.26
C PRO A 271 -39.17 25.09 9.31
N TYR A 272 -40.35 25.54 8.88
CA TYR A 272 -41.56 24.73 8.80
C TYR A 272 -41.96 24.39 7.36
N ALA A 273 -41.12 24.73 6.37
CA ALA A 273 -41.37 24.36 4.98
C ALA A 273 -41.46 22.83 4.87
N ALA A 274 -42.64 22.33 4.49
CA ALA A 274 -42.83 20.91 4.24
C ALA A 274 -41.87 20.47 3.12
N PRO A 275 -41.26 19.27 3.24
CA PRO A 275 -40.51 18.69 2.13
C PRO A 275 -41.37 18.73 0.87
N ALA A 276 -40.78 19.10 -0.27
CA ALA A 276 -41.51 19.13 -1.54
C ALA A 276 -42.20 17.78 -1.77
N GLU A 277 -43.46 17.79 -2.24
CA GLU A 277 -44.18 16.55 -2.56
C GLU A 277 -43.34 15.71 -3.54
N GLY A 278 -42.90 14.53 -3.09
CA GLY A 278 -42.03 13.63 -3.86
C GLY A 278 -40.54 13.69 -3.51
N ALA A 279 -40.12 14.48 -2.51
CA ALA A 279 -38.79 14.36 -1.93
C ALA A 279 -38.67 12.98 -1.24
N GLU A 280 -37.74 12.15 -1.71
CA GLU A 280 -37.41 10.90 -1.03
C GLU A 280 -36.93 11.23 0.40
N GLU A 281 -37.43 10.52 1.41
CA GLU A 281 -36.86 10.56 2.76
C GLU A 281 -35.43 10.02 2.68
N GLU A 282 -34.47 10.92 2.50
CA GLU A 282 -33.05 10.56 2.58
C GLU A 282 -32.75 10.09 4.00
N VAL A 283 -32.35 8.83 4.13
CA VAL A 283 -31.88 8.28 5.41
C VAL A 283 -30.73 9.17 5.90
N PRO A 284 -30.82 9.73 7.12
CA PRO A 284 -29.79 10.62 7.66
C PRO A 284 -28.42 9.95 7.57
N GLU A 285 -27.48 10.64 6.94
CA GLU A 285 -26.12 10.10 6.80
C GLU A 285 -25.46 10.04 8.17
N LYS A 286 -24.95 8.86 8.54
CA LYS A 286 -24.19 8.65 9.77
C LYS A 286 -23.01 9.63 9.86
N PHE A 287 -22.87 10.29 11.00
CA PHE A 287 -21.76 11.19 11.28
C PHE A 287 -20.48 10.41 11.60
N GLY A 288 -19.46 10.56 10.76
CA GLY A 288 -18.19 9.85 10.94
C GLY A 288 -18.23 8.41 10.42
N ALA A 289 -17.45 7.52 11.03
CA ALA A 289 -17.33 6.12 10.61
C ALA A 289 -17.29 5.12 11.77
N SER A 290 -18.16 4.12 11.72
CA SER A 290 -18.19 2.98 12.63
C SER A 290 -17.57 1.73 12.01
N ASP A 291 -17.74 1.55 10.70
CA ASP A 291 -17.16 0.44 9.93
C ASP A 291 -16.55 0.91 8.61
N VAL A 292 -15.87 0.02 7.88
CA VAL A 292 -15.18 0.32 6.61
C VAL A 292 -16.10 0.84 5.50
N LEU A 293 -17.40 0.53 5.55
CA LEU A 293 -18.39 1.02 4.58
C LEU A 293 -18.70 2.51 4.79
N ASP A 294 -18.47 3.04 6.00
CA ASP A 294 -18.67 4.45 6.30
C ASP A 294 -17.48 5.32 5.84
N LEU A 295 -16.32 4.71 5.60
CA LEU A 295 -15.10 5.38 5.15
C LEU A 295 -15.19 5.73 3.66
N ASN A 296 -14.46 6.75 3.23
CA ASN A 296 -14.37 7.11 1.82
C ASN A 296 -13.41 6.20 1.02
N LYS A 297 -13.61 6.13 -0.30
CA LYS A 297 -12.79 5.30 -1.21
C LYS A 297 -11.28 5.53 -1.11
N VAL A 298 -10.84 6.75 -0.76
CA VAL A 298 -9.39 7.08 -0.64
C VAL A 298 -8.83 6.53 0.67
N GLN A 299 -9.60 6.52 1.75
CA GLN A 299 -9.23 5.85 3.00
C GLN A 299 -9.09 4.34 2.80
N LEU A 300 -9.99 3.71 2.03
CA LEU A 300 -9.91 2.30 1.71
C LEU A 300 -8.71 1.97 0.79
N LEU A 301 -8.45 2.81 -0.22
CA LEU A 301 -7.25 2.72 -1.05
C LEU A 301 -5.97 2.83 -0.21
N ASN A 302 -5.94 3.78 0.73
CA ASN A 302 -4.83 3.96 1.66
C ASN A 302 -4.55 2.70 2.47
N ALA A 303 -5.60 1.99 2.93
CA ALA A 303 -5.47 0.77 3.72
C ALA A 303 -4.80 -0.35 2.91
N TYR A 304 -5.25 -0.59 1.68
CA TYR A 304 -4.61 -1.56 0.78
C TYR A 304 -3.19 -1.16 0.32
N THR A 305 -2.89 0.14 0.27
CA THR A 305 -1.56 0.63 -0.13
C THR A 305 -0.53 0.54 1.02
N CYS A 306 -0.97 0.29 2.25
CA CYS A 306 -0.10 0.25 3.42
C CYS A 306 1.01 -0.81 3.27
N THR A 307 2.27 -0.35 3.30
CA THR A 307 3.45 -1.23 3.20
C THR A 307 3.84 -1.89 4.53
N GLU A 308 3.13 -1.57 5.61
CA GLU A 308 3.43 -2.03 6.97
C GLU A 308 4.87 -1.69 7.46
N CYS A 309 5.51 -0.70 6.83
CA CYS A 309 6.91 -0.36 7.08
C CYS A 309 7.16 0.24 8.49
N GLY A 310 6.10 0.72 9.15
CA GLY A 310 6.13 1.24 10.51
C GLY A 310 6.81 2.60 10.66
N ARG A 311 7.03 3.37 9.58
CA ARG A 311 7.54 4.75 9.68
C ARG A 311 6.59 5.64 10.50
N CYS A 312 5.29 5.57 10.21
CA CYS A 312 4.26 6.28 10.94
C CYS A 312 4.22 5.92 12.44
N THR A 313 4.34 4.63 12.78
CA THR A 313 4.42 4.16 14.18
C THR A 313 5.68 4.66 14.87
N SER A 314 6.84 4.59 14.21
CA SER A 314 8.11 5.03 14.81
C SER A 314 8.20 6.54 15.05
N SER A 315 7.35 7.33 14.41
CA SER A 315 7.31 8.79 14.54
C SER A 315 6.07 9.28 15.30
N CYS A 316 5.23 8.37 15.80
CA CYS A 316 4.02 8.72 16.53
C CYS A 316 4.36 9.04 18.01
N PRO A 317 4.12 10.27 18.51
CA PRO A 317 4.43 10.63 19.90
C PRO A 317 3.68 9.77 20.94
N ALA A 318 2.44 9.38 20.63
CA ALA A 318 1.65 8.51 21.48
C ALA A 318 2.25 7.09 21.57
N ASN A 319 2.72 6.53 20.45
CA ASN A 319 3.35 5.21 20.45
C ASN A 319 4.70 5.23 21.20
N LEU A 320 5.49 6.30 21.02
CA LEU A 320 6.79 6.48 21.68
C LEU A 320 6.66 6.57 23.20
N THR A 321 5.55 7.08 23.72
CA THR A 321 5.25 7.15 25.16
C THR A 321 4.57 5.90 25.71
N GLY A 322 4.42 4.84 24.89
CA GLY A 322 3.86 3.56 25.30
C GLY A 322 2.33 3.46 25.27
N LYS A 323 1.63 4.46 24.70
CA LYS A 323 0.17 4.35 24.46
C LYS A 323 -0.12 3.32 23.38
N LYS A 324 -1.35 2.77 23.38
CA LYS A 324 -1.76 1.71 22.45
C LYS A 324 -1.75 2.09 20.98
N LEU A 325 -1.89 3.38 20.64
CA LEU A 325 -1.98 3.83 19.26
C LEU A 325 -0.73 3.45 18.44
N SER A 326 -0.98 2.72 17.34
CA SER A 326 -0.04 2.55 16.23
C SER A 326 -0.76 2.96 14.94
N PRO A 327 -0.39 4.09 14.29
CA PRO A 327 -1.03 4.51 13.04
C PRO A 327 -0.89 3.48 11.91
N ARG A 328 0.14 2.62 11.96
CA ARG A 328 0.24 1.47 11.06
C ARG A 328 -0.86 0.46 11.34
N LYS A 329 -1.11 0.12 12.61
CA LYS A 329 -2.12 -0.86 13.01
C LYS A 329 -3.52 -0.40 12.56
N ILE A 330 -3.85 0.87 12.70
CA ILE A 330 -5.10 1.47 12.16
C ILE A 330 -5.30 1.11 10.67
N MET A 331 -4.26 1.26 9.84
CA MET A 331 -4.36 0.92 8.42
C MET A 331 -4.47 -0.59 8.17
N MET A 332 -3.76 -1.40 8.96
CA MET A 332 -3.81 -2.87 8.86
C MET A 332 -5.19 -3.40 9.24
N ASP A 333 -5.72 -2.96 10.38
CA ASP A 333 -7.06 -3.32 10.85
C ASP A 333 -8.15 -2.90 9.86
N THR A 334 -8.03 -1.69 9.29
CA THR A 334 -8.95 -1.20 8.25
C THR A 334 -8.91 -2.11 7.01
N ARG A 335 -7.70 -2.50 6.55
CA ARG A 335 -7.56 -3.41 5.42
C ARG A 335 -8.14 -4.78 5.74
N ASP A 336 -7.81 -5.33 6.90
CA ASP A 336 -8.20 -6.69 7.30
C ASP A 336 -9.73 -6.78 7.44
N ARG A 337 -10.38 -5.75 8.02
CA ARG A 337 -11.84 -5.63 8.04
C ARG A 337 -12.42 -5.49 6.64
N LEU A 338 -11.83 -4.68 5.77
CA LEU A 338 -12.31 -4.51 4.40
C LEU A 338 -12.20 -5.79 3.56
N GLU A 339 -11.13 -6.57 3.75
CA GLU A 339 -11.02 -7.88 3.12
C GLU A 339 -12.05 -8.88 3.66
N GLU A 340 -12.38 -8.82 4.95
CA GLU A 340 -13.43 -9.64 5.54
C GLU A 340 -14.80 -9.31 4.96
N VAL A 341 -15.14 -8.02 4.85
CA VAL A 341 -16.34 -7.54 4.14
C VAL A 341 -16.34 -8.02 2.68
N GLY A 342 -15.20 -7.93 1.99
CA GLY A 342 -15.06 -8.44 0.63
C GLY A 342 -15.31 -9.94 0.49
N ARG A 343 -14.82 -10.75 1.44
CA ARG A 343 -15.09 -12.21 1.49
C ARG A 343 -16.55 -12.51 1.81
N ASN A 344 -17.16 -11.72 2.69
CA ASN A 344 -18.59 -11.82 3.00
C ASN A 344 -19.44 -11.58 1.74
N ILE A 345 -19.16 -10.52 0.98
CA ILE A 345 -19.83 -10.22 -0.29
C ILE A 345 -19.68 -11.35 -1.31
N ASP A 346 -18.46 -11.91 -1.44
CA ASP A 346 -18.19 -13.05 -2.32
C ASP A 346 -19.05 -14.27 -1.95
N ALA A 347 -19.16 -14.59 -0.66
CA ALA A 347 -19.94 -15.72 -0.16
C ALA A 347 -21.46 -15.52 -0.29
N ASN A 348 -21.92 -14.28 -0.40
CA ASN A 348 -23.34 -13.91 -0.35
C ASN A 348 -23.88 -13.43 -1.71
N GLY A 349 -23.27 -13.86 -2.81
CA GLY A 349 -23.79 -13.57 -4.16
C GLY A 349 -23.67 -12.11 -4.58
N GLY A 350 -22.70 -11.37 -4.02
CA GLY A 350 -22.43 -9.97 -4.39
C GLY A 350 -23.09 -8.93 -3.48
N ALA A 351 -23.81 -9.35 -2.43
CA ALA A 351 -24.37 -8.46 -1.43
C ALA A 351 -23.66 -8.65 -0.08
N PHE A 352 -23.39 -7.55 0.63
CA PHE A 352 -22.92 -7.63 2.01
C PHE A 352 -24.06 -8.10 2.92
N LYS A 353 -23.77 -9.04 3.82
CA LYS A 353 -24.67 -9.42 4.91
C LYS A 353 -24.01 -9.07 6.23
N GLU A 354 -24.76 -8.37 7.08
CA GLU A 354 -24.34 -8.03 8.44
C GLU A 354 -23.76 -9.26 9.16
N ASP A 355 -22.52 -9.13 9.61
CA ASP A 355 -21.76 -10.19 10.30
C ASP A 355 -21.59 -9.90 11.80
N GLY A 356 -22.21 -8.83 12.29
CA GLY A 356 -22.15 -8.41 13.69
C GLY A 356 -20.79 -7.85 14.11
N LYS A 357 -19.92 -7.51 13.16
CA LYS A 357 -18.60 -6.91 13.42
C LYS A 357 -18.53 -5.49 12.89
N GLN A 358 -17.70 -4.67 13.52
CA GLN A 358 -17.44 -3.30 13.11
C GLN A 358 -15.95 -2.99 13.20
N LEU A 359 -15.46 -2.08 12.36
CA LEU A 359 -14.07 -1.59 12.47
C LEU A 359 -13.81 -1.00 13.86
N LEU A 360 -14.76 -0.22 14.39
CA LEU A 360 -14.75 0.28 15.76
C LEU A 360 -15.06 -0.85 16.75
N ASN A 361 -14.37 -0.85 17.89
CA ASN A 361 -14.48 -1.81 19.00
C ASN A 361 -13.94 -3.23 18.71
N ASP A 362 -14.23 -3.85 17.56
CA ASP A 362 -13.73 -5.21 17.28
C ASP A 362 -12.27 -5.22 16.80
N TYR A 363 -11.85 -4.19 16.04
CA TYR A 363 -10.48 -4.11 15.48
C TYR A 363 -9.71 -2.91 16.04
N ILE A 364 -10.36 -1.74 16.09
CA ILE A 364 -9.79 -0.49 16.57
C ILE A 364 -10.55 -0.02 17.81
N THR A 365 -9.83 0.13 18.93
CA THR A 365 -10.42 0.50 20.21
C THR A 365 -10.54 2.01 20.39
N PRO A 366 -11.51 2.51 21.17
CA PRO A 366 -11.59 3.92 21.54
C PRO A 366 -10.32 4.44 22.22
N GLU A 367 -9.61 3.63 22.99
CA GLU A 367 -8.33 4.00 23.62
C GLU A 367 -7.25 4.31 22.58
N GLU A 368 -7.15 3.51 21.51
CA GLU A 368 -6.23 3.79 20.39
C GLU A 368 -6.62 5.11 19.69
N LEU A 369 -7.92 5.31 19.46
CA LEU A 369 -8.43 6.52 18.82
C LEU A 369 -8.11 7.76 19.66
N TRP A 370 -8.46 7.77 20.95
CA TRP A 370 -8.27 8.92 21.85
C TRP A 370 -6.80 9.17 22.24
N ALA A 371 -5.91 8.20 22.08
CA ALA A 371 -4.47 8.41 22.23
C ALA A 371 -3.86 9.32 21.14
N CYS A 372 -4.51 9.50 19.99
CA CYS A 372 -4.03 10.35 18.90
C CYS A 372 -4.01 11.84 19.30
N THR A 373 -2.89 12.52 19.16
CA THR A 373 -2.77 13.96 19.44
C THR A 373 -3.02 14.83 18.20
N SER A 374 -3.44 14.23 17.09
CA SER A 374 -3.70 14.93 15.82
C SER A 374 -2.51 15.72 15.24
N CYS A 375 -1.27 15.40 15.64
CA CYS A 375 -0.06 16.11 15.22
C CYS A 375 0.38 15.88 13.76
N ASN A 376 -0.33 15.01 13.02
CA ASN A 376 -0.08 14.68 11.60
C ASN A 376 1.28 14.02 11.26
N ALA A 377 2.12 13.68 12.24
CA ALA A 377 3.43 13.06 12.02
C ALA A 377 3.36 11.75 11.19
N CYS A 378 2.31 10.95 11.36
CA CYS A 378 2.10 9.72 10.60
C CYS A 378 1.94 9.94 9.10
N VAL A 379 1.27 11.03 8.70
CA VAL A 379 1.01 11.40 7.31
C VAL A 379 2.28 11.96 6.66
N GLU A 380 3.04 12.77 7.40
CA GLU A 380 4.28 13.36 6.88
C GLU A 380 5.38 12.31 6.65
N GLU A 381 5.45 11.30 7.53
CA GLU A 381 6.46 10.24 7.47
C GLU A 381 6.13 9.11 6.50
N CYS A 382 4.89 9.05 6.00
CA CYS A 382 4.47 8.01 5.08
C CYS A 382 5.20 8.13 3.73
N PRO A 383 5.86 7.08 3.24
CA PRO A 383 6.58 7.14 1.96
C PRO A 383 5.66 7.19 0.73
N VAL A 384 4.40 6.81 0.89
CA VAL A 384 3.40 6.69 -0.18
C VAL A 384 2.16 7.56 0.08
N ASN A 385 2.28 8.60 0.93
CA ASN A 385 1.23 9.58 1.23
C ASN A 385 -0.09 9.04 1.81
N ILE A 386 -0.03 7.95 2.58
CA ILE A 386 -1.20 7.47 3.32
C ILE A 386 -1.56 8.42 4.46
N ASP A 387 -2.86 8.58 4.70
CA ASP A 387 -3.42 9.44 5.75
C ASP A 387 -4.22 8.64 6.80
N PRO A 388 -3.56 8.00 7.80
CA PRO A 388 -4.25 7.30 8.88
C PRO A 388 -5.03 8.25 9.79
N LEU A 389 -4.65 9.53 9.84
CA LEU A 389 -5.32 10.52 10.69
C LEU A 389 -6.76 10.71 10.23
N SER A 390 -7.01 10.71 8.92
CA SER A 390 -8.37 10.84 8.38
C SER A 390 -9.34 9.80 8.95
N ILE A 391 -8.94 8.52 8.99
CA ILE A 391 -9.75 7.42 9.54
C ILE A 391 -9.97 7.63 11.04
N ILE A 392 -8.92 7.95 11.79
CA ILE A 392 -9.02 8.20 13.24
C ILE A 392 -10.03 9.32 13.53
N MET A 393 -10.01 10.39 12.73
CA MET A 393 -10.92 11.51 12.94
C MET A 393 -12.36 11.16 12.59
N ASP A 394 -12.62 10.38 11.54
CA ASP A 394 -13.97 9.92 11.22
C ASP A 394 -14.53 8.98 12.31
N MET A 395 -13.70 8.11 12.88
CA MET A 395 -14.12 7.26 14.00
C MET A 395 -14.36 8.05 15.28
N ARG A 396 -13.54 9.08 15.57
CA ARG A 396 -13.81 10.00 16.69
C ARG A 396 -15.10 10.79 16.49
N ARG A 397 -15.38 11.23 15.26
CA ARG A 397 -16.63 11.91 14.91
C ARG A 397 -17.83 11.02 15.24
N TYR A 398 -17.78 9.75 14.86
CA TYR A 398 -18.83 8.78 15.18
C TYR A 398 -19.01 8.59 16.69
N LEU A 399 -17.91 8.36 17.43
CA LEU A 399 -17.95 8.24 18.89
C LEU A 399 -18.62 9.45 19.56
N VAL A 400 -18.34 10.67 19.08
CA VAL A 400 -18.88 11.89 19.69
C VAL A 400 -20.33 12.14 19.29
N MET A 401 -20.65 12.09 17.99
CA MET A 401 -21.94 12.59 17.48
C MET A 401 -23.03 11.52 17.40
N GLU A 402 -22.66 10.24 17.31
CA GLU A 402 -23.62 9.13 17.21
C GLU A 402 -23.73 8.36 18.54
N GLU A 403 -22.60 8.09 19.20
CA GLU A 403 -22.57 7.30 20.44
C GLU A 403 -22.54 8.12 21.73
N SER A 404 -22.36 9.46 21.65
CA SER A 404 -22.15 10.32 22.83
C SER A 404 -21.02 9.84 23.76
N ALA A 405 -20.02 9.15 23.19
CA ALA A 405 -18.93 8.47 23.88
C ALA A 405 -17.62 9.28 23.87
N ALA A 406 -17.73 10.61 23.99
CA ALA A 406 -16.54 11.46 24.14
C ALA A 406 -15.90 11.27 25.53
N PRO A 407 -14.56 11.37 25.66
CA PRO A 407 -13.87 11.39 26.95
C PRO A 407 -14.42 12.46 27.88
N GLN A 408 -14.44 12.18 29.18
CA GLN A 408 -15.03 13.07 30.18
C GLN A 408 -14.38 14.47 30.18
N GLU A 409 -13.09 14.54 29.91
CA GLU A 409 -12.34 15.79 29.79
C GLU A 409 -12.84 16.64 28.63
N LEU A 410 -13.19 16.02 27.50
CA LEU A 410 -13.77 16.71 26.35
C LEU A 410 -15.22 17.13 26.61
N ASN A 411 -16.01 16.30 27.28
CA ASN A 411 -17.38 16.67 27.69
C ASN A 411 -17.34 17.90 28.61
N SER A 412 -16.47 17.87 29.62
CA SER A 412 -16.29 18.99 30.55
C SER A 412 -15.86 20.27 29.83
N MET A 413 -14.93 20.15 28.87
CA MET A 413 -14.50 21.27 28.04
C MET A 413 -15.66 21.81 27.17
N MET A 414 -16.42 20.95 26.48
CA MET A 414 -17.54 21.36 25.63
C MET A 414 -18.63 22.05 26.45
N THR A 415 -18.99 21.51 27.61
CA THR A 415 -19.94 22.14 28.54
C THR A 415 -19.44 23.50 29.05
N ASN A 416 -18.14 23.66 29.32
CA ASN A 416 -17.58 24.95 29.71
C ASN A 416 -17.66 25.96 28.55
N ILE A 417 -17.38 25.53 27.31
CA ILE A 417 -17.47 26.40 26.13
C ILE A 417 -18.90 26.88 25.94
N GLU A 418 -19.87 25.98 26.07
CA GLU A 418 -21.29 26.29 25.93
C GLU A 418 -21.77 27.30 26.99
N ASN A 419 -21.42 27.09 28.27
CA ASN A 419 -21.93 27.92 29.36
C ASN A 419 -21.13 29.21 29.60
N ASN A 420 -19.80 29.16 29.40
CA ASN A 420 -18.89 30.24 29.79
C ASN A 420 -18.17 30.89 28.60
N GLY A 421 -18.32 30.35 27.38
CA GLY A 421 -17.58 30.81 26.21
C GLY A 421 -16.08 30.50 26.28
N ALA A 422 -15.69 29.52 27.10
CA ALA A 422 -14.31 29.18 27.40
C ALA A 422 -14.12 27.68 27.73
N PRO A 423 -12.97 27.06 27.40
CA PRO A 423 -12.74 25.64 27.70
C PRO A 423 -12.56 25.33 29.19
N TRP A 424 -12.25 26.34 30.00
CA TRP A 424 -11.96 26.21 31.42
C TRP A 424 -13.07 26.81 32.28
N PRO A 425 -13.30 26.28 33.50
CA PRO A 425 -14.32 26.78 34.41
C PRO A 425 -13.82 28.04 35.14
N TYR A 426 -13.69 29.16 34.44
CA TYR A 426 -13.42 30.47 35.07
C TYR A 426 -14.64 31.37 35.07
N ASN A 427 -14.68 32.30 36.02
CA ASN A 427 -15.77 33.28 36.12
C ASN A 427 -15.76 34.20 34.90
N GLN A 428 -16.91 34.45 34.29
CA GLN A 428 -17.03 35.36 33.15
C GLN A 428 -16.46 36.76 33.43
N GLN A 429 -16.50 37.22 34.68
CA GLN A 429 -15.90 38.51 35.09
C GLN A 429 -14.37 38.54 34.95
N ASP A 430 -13.71 37.40 35.09
CA ASP A 430 -12.24 37.28 34.99
C ASP A 430 -11.74 37.21 33.55
N ARG A 431 -12.64 37.16 32.56
CA ARG A 431 -12.28 36.96 31.15
C ARG A 431 -11.36 38.03 30.58
N LEU A 432 -11.37 39.25 31.12
CA LEU A 432 -10.50 40.35 30.67
C LEU A 432 -9.19 40.46 31.47
N ASN A 433 -8.94 39.59 32.45
CA ASN A 433 -7.75 39.69 33.30
C ASN A 433 -6.45 39.54 32.49
N TRP A 434 -6.43 38.73 31.43
CA TRP A 434 -5.27 38.60 30.54
C TRP A 434 -4.87 39.91 29.85
N ALA A 435 -5.80 40.86 29.68
CA ALA A 435 -5.50 42.18 29.11
C ALA A 435 -4.81 43.11 30.12
N ASN A 436 -4.82 42.75 31.41
CA ASN A 436 -4.17 43.45 32.50
C ASN A 436 -2.90 42.72 33.01
N GLU A 437 -2.57 41.55 32.45
CA GLU A 437 -1.32 40.84 32.72
C GLU A 437 -0.21 41.43 31.83
N GLU A 438 0.72 42.19 32.43
CA GLU A 438 1.94 42.72 31.78
C GLU A 438 3.00 41.64 31.51
#